data_AF-A0A8T2WR74-F1
#
_entry.id   AF-A0A8T2WR74-F1
#
_cell.length_a   1.000
_cell.length_b   1.000
_cell.length_c   1.000
_cell.angle_alpha   90.00
_cell.angle_beta   90.00
_cell.angle_gamma   90.00
#
_symmetry.space_group_name_H-M   'P 1'
#
loop_
_entity.id
_entity.type
_entity.pdbx_description
1 polymer ?
#
loop_
_entity_poly.entity_id
_entity_poly.type
_entity_poly.pdbx_seq_one_letter_code
_entity_poly.pdbx_strand_id
1 'polypeptide(L)'
;NGHLEVVKALLLVNPDMCDAQDRDGQSPLHIAVIKGRVDVLKELVQTKPEAVLLRTERGETILHLCVKHYQIDALEIFGRDNQRKWIYQF
;
A
#
# COMPACT_ATOMS: atom_id res chain seq x y z
N ASN A 1 3.35 -11.59 -12.87
CA ASN A 1 2.42 -12.72 -12.87
C ASN A 1 2.67 -13.73 -11.74
N GLY A 2 3.91 -14.20 -11.48
CA GLY A 2 4.17 -15.09 -10.34
C GLY A 2 4.12 -14.45 -8.95
N HIS A 3 4.49 -13.17 -8.83
CA HIS A 3 4.56 -12.49 -7.53
C HIS A 3 3.20 -12.18 -6.90
N LEU A 4 2.17 -11.88 -7.70
CA LEU A 4 0.83 -11.58 -7.20
C LEU A 4 0.18 -12.80 -6.54
N GLU A 5 0.29 -13.98 -7.16
CA GLU A 5 -0.30 -15.21 -6.62
C GLU A 5 0.38 -15.65 -5.32
N VAL A 6 1.69 -15.42 -5.19
CA VAL A 6 2.41 -15.62 -3.91
C VAL A 6 1.90 -14.64 -2.85
N VAL A 7 1.71 -13.36 -3.19
CA VAL A 7 1.14 -12.37 -2.26
C VAL A 7 -0.25 -12.80 -1.80
N LYS A 8 -1.14 -13.20 -2.71
CA LYS A 8 -2.48 -13.69 -2.37
C LYS A 8 -2.43 -14.89 -1.43
N ALA A 9 -1.59 -15.88 -1.71
CA ALA A 9 -1.45 -17.07 -0.88
C ALA A 9 -0.94 -16.72 0.53
N LEU A 10 0.01 -15.78 0.62
CA LEU A 10 0.54 -15.29 1.90
C LEU A 10 -0.53 -14.53 2.71
N LEU A 11 -1.28 -13.64 2.06
CA LEU A 11 -2.36 -12.87 2.68
C LEU A 11 -3.54 -13.75 3.12
N LEU A 12 -3.82 -14.84 2.38
CA LEU A 12 -4.82 -15.83 2.77
C LEU A 12 -4.48 -16.50 4.10
N VAL A 13 -3.19 -16.75 4.36
CA VAL A 13 -2.72 -17.36 5.60
C VAL A 13 -2.65 -16.34 6.74
N ASN A 14 -2.19 -15.12 6.46
CA ASN A 14 -2.08 -14.07 7.45
C ASN A 14 -2.28 -12.66 6.84
N PRO A 15 -3.51 -12.11 6.92
CA PRO A 15 -3.81 -10.76 6.45
C PRO A 15 -3.06 -9.65 7.20
N ASP A 16 -2.67 -9.87 8.45
CA ASP A 16 -1.97 -8.86 9.27
C ASP A 16 -0.54 -8.59 8.80
N MET A 17 -0.01 -9.40 7.87
CA MET A 17 1.26 -9.10 7.21
C MET A 17 1.22 -7.80 6.41
N CYS A 18 0.03 -7.28 6.06
CA CYS A 18 -0.11 -5.94 5.48
C CYS A 18 0.45 -4.82 6.38
N ASP A 19 0.49 -5.03 7.70
CA ASP A 19 0.99 -4.05 8.66
C ASP A 19 2.47 -4.24 9.03
N ALA A 20 3.09 -5.34 8.60
CA ALA A 20 4.48 -5.61 8.93
C ALA A 20 5.37 -4.51 8.34
N GLN A 21 6.23 -3.90 9.16
CA GLN A 21 7.15 -2.86 8.72
C GLN A 21 8.60 -3.35 8.78
N ASP A 22 9.37 -3.02 7.75
CA ASP A 22 10.81 -3.23 7.77
C ASP A 22 11.54 -2.16 8.61
N ARG A 23 12.87 -2.15 8.56
CA ARG A 23 13.70 -1.22 9.34
C ARG A 23 13.53 0.25 8.95
N ASP A 24 12.96 0.54 7.78
CA ASP A 24 12.67 1.88 7.30
C ASP A 24 11.19 2.26 7.54
N GLY A 25 10.44 1.42 8.25
CA GLY A 25 9.01 1.61 8.48
C GLY A 25 8.18 1.31 7.22
N GLN A 26 8.74 0.63 6.22
CA GLN A 26 8.05 0.36 4.97
C GLN A 26 7.21 -0.92 5.12
N SER A 27 5.90 -0.79 4.91
CA SER A 27 4.99 -1.92 4.82
C SER A 27 5.03 -2.52 3.41
N PRO A 28 4.47 -3.73 3.18
CA PRO A 28 4.32 -4.27 1.83
C PRO A 28 3.65 -3.29 0.87
N LEU A 29 2.74 -2.45 1.37
CA LEU A 29 2.06 -1.42 0.60
C LEU A 29 3.02 -0.31 0.14
N HIS A 30 3.88 0.18 1.03
CA HIS A 30 4.94 1.14 0.68
C HIS A 30 5.87 0.57 -0.39
N ILE A 31 6.29 -0.69 -0.23
CA ILE A 31 7.16 -1.37 -1.20
C ILE A 31 6.47 -1.52 -2.55
N ALA A 32 5.18 -1.91 -2.57
CA ALA A 32 4.42 -2.05 -3.81
C ALA A 32 4.38 -0.73 -4.60
N VAL A 33 4.18 0.40 -3.91
CA VAL A 33 4.27 1.74 -4.53
C VAL A 33 5.68 2.01 -5.03
N ILE A 34 6.70 1.93 -4.17
CA ILE A 34 8.10 2.20 -4.55
C ILE A 34 8.55 1.40 -5.79
N LYS A 35 8.02 0.18 -5.96
CA LYS A 35 8.32 -0.73 -7.07
C LYS A 35 7.35 -0.66 -8.25
N GLY A 36 6.31 0.18 -8.19
CA GLY A 36 5.28 0.31 -9.24
C GLY A 36 4.47 -0.97 -9.47
N ARG A 37 4.28 -1.78 -8.43
CA ARG A 37 3.53 -3.05 -8.49
C ARG A 37 2.05 -2.80 -8.21
N VAL A 38 1.36 -2.22 -9.19
CA VAL A 38 -0.05 -1.79 -9.08
C VAL A 38 -1.02 -2.94 -8.78
N ASP A 39 -0.76 -4.12 -9.31
CA ASP A 39 -1.54 -5.34 -9.05
C ASP A 39 -1.44 -5.77 -7.58
N VAL A 40 -0.22 -5.82 -7.04
CA VAL A 40 0.05 -6.13 -5.64
C VAL A 40 -0.51 -5.04 -4.72
N LEU A 41 -0.37 -3.77 -5.10
CA LEU A 41 -0.95 -2.63 -4.39
C LEU A 41 -2.46 -2.81 -4.20
N LYS A 42 -3.20 -3.12 -5.28
CA LYS A 42 -4.66 -3.32 -5.22
C LYS A 42 -5.04 -4.48 -4.30
N GLU A 43 -4.32 -5.59 -4.37
CA GLU A 43 -4.58 -6.76 -3.52
C GLU A 43 -4.37 -6.44 -2.03
N LEU A 44 -3.29 -5.73 -1.70
CA LEU A 44 -2.99 -5.32 -0.33
C LEU A 44 -4.04 -4.34 0.23
N VAL A 45 -4.43 -3.33 -0.56
CA VAL A 45 -5.51 -2.39 -0.17
C VAL A 45 -6.83 -3.12 -0.01
N GLN A 46 -7.17 -4.06 -0.88
CA GLN A 46 -8.41 -4.83 -0.76
C GLN A 46 -8.41 -5.72 0.47
N THR A 47 -7.27 -6.29 0.83
CA THR A 47 -7.12 -7.18 1.99
C THR A 47 -7.20 -6.41 3.30
N LYS A 48 -6.45 -5.31 3.42
CA LYS A 48 -6.38 -4.48 4.63
C LYS A 48 -6.27 -3.00 4.27
N PRO A 49 -7.40 -2.33 4.02
CA PRO A 49 -7.39 -0.94 3.60
C PRO A 49 -6.73 0.01 4.60
N GLU A 50 -6.79 -0.28 5.89
CA GLU A 50 -6.21 0.54 6.97
C GLU A 50 -4.68 0.67 6.85
N ALA A 51 -4.03 -0.25 6.15
CA ALA A 51 -2.59 -0.21 5.90
C ALA A 51 -2.14 1.05 5.11
N VAL A 52 -3.07 1.74 4.43
CA VAL A 52 -2.79 3.03 3.75
C VAL A 52 -2.44 4.16 4.73
N LEU A 53 -2.81 4.02 6.00
CA LEU A 53 -2.58 5.00 7.07
C LEU A 53 -1.18 4.88 7.69
N LEU A 54 -0.48 3.78 7.44
CA LEU A 54 0.87 3.55 7.94
C LEU A 54 1.84 4.60 7.40
N ARG A 55 2.87 4.88 8.19
CA ARG A 55 3.92 5.84 7.87
C ARG A 55 5.26 5.16 7.96
N THR A 56 6.17 5.54 7.05
CA THR A 56 7.57 5.15 7.16
C THR A 56 8.22 5.80 8.37
N GLU A 57 9.43 5.37 8.74
CA GLU A 57 10.23 6.01 9.80
C GLU A 57 10.50 7.49 9.53
N ARG A 58 10.49 7.91 8.25
CA ARG A 58 10.60 9.31 7.84
C ARG A 58 9.27 10.08 7.91
N GLY A 59 8.21 9.46 8.42
CA GLY A 59 6.86 10.05 8.46
C GLY A 59 6.14 10.11 7.10
N GLU A 60 6.73 9.54 6.05
CA GLU A 60 6.16 9.56 4.68
C GLU A 60 4.90 8.68 4.62
N THR A 61 3.83 9.22 4.05
CA THR A 61 2.61 8.47 3.71
C THR A 61 2.71 7.82 2.34
N ILE A 62 1.76 6.96 1.98
CA ILE A 62 1.69 6.35 0.65
C ILE A 62 1.66 7.38 -0.49
N LEU A 63 1.01 8.53 -0.29
CA LEU A 63 0.96 9.61 -1.28
C LEU A 63 2.31 10.31 -1.47
N HIS A 64 3.09 10.50 -0.39
CA HIS A 64 4.46 11.02 -0.50
C HIS A 64 5.31 10.10 -1.37
N LEU A 65 5.20 8.79 -1.15
CA LEU A 65 5.95 7.79 -1.93
C LEU A 65 5.50 7.76 -3.39
N CYS A 66 4.21 7.92 -3.68
CA CYS A 66 3.71 7.98 -5.05
C CYS A 66 4.37 9.13 -5.84
N VAL A 67 4.42 10.34 -5.24
CA VAL A 67 5.04 11.51 -5.87
C VAL A 67 6.56 11.34 -5.97
N LYS A 68 7.22 10.94 -4.87
CA LYS A 68 8.68 10.78 -4.80
C LYS A 68 9.23 9.76 -5.81
N HIS A 69 8.46 8.71 -6.09
CA HIS A 69 8.87 7.62 -6.99
C HIS A 69 8.18 7.68 -8.37
N TYR A 70 7.47 8.77 -8.68
CA TYR A 70 6.79 8.98 -9.97
C TYR A 70 5.77 7.89 -10.33
N GLN A 71 5.04 7.39 -9.33
CA GLN A 71 4.09 6.29 -9.46
C GLN A 71 2.68 6.82 -9.71
N ILE A 72 2.46 7.30 -10.94
CA ILE A 72 1.21 7.97 -11.33
C ILE A 72 0.01 7.01 -11.26
N ASP A 73 0.17 5.76 -11.70
CA ASP A 73 -0.91 4.75 -11.63
C ASP A 73 -1.36 4.47 -10.19
N ALA A 74 -0.40 4.40 -9.26
CA ALA A 74 -0.70 4.26 -7.83
C ALA A 74 -1.36 5.53 -7.28
N LEU A 75 -0.87 6.71 -7.68
CA LEU A 75 -1.47 7.99 -7.31
C LEU A 75 -2.91 8.11 -7.81
N GLU A 76 -3.21 7.64 -9.02
CA GLU A 76 -4.58 7.66 -9.57
C GLU A 76 -5.53 6.78 -8.77
N ILE A 77 -5.07 5.62 -8.29
CA ILE A 77 -5.88 4.73 -7.44
C ILE A 77 -6.33 5.46 -6.18
N PHE A 78 -5.43 6.19 -5.53
CA PHE A 78 -5.74 6.92 -4.30
C PHE A 78 -6.39 8.29 -4.55
N GLY A 79 -6.06 8.94 -5.67
CA GLY A 79 -6.55 10.26 -6.05
C GLY A 79 -7.97 10.29 -6.61
N ARG A 80 -8.43 9.19 -7.22
CA ARG A 80 -9.83 9.06 -7.66
C ARG A 80 -10.80 8.77 -6.51
N ASP A 81 -10.30 8.38 -5.33
CA ASP A 81 -11.13 7.83 -4.25
C ASP A 81 -11.39 8.82 -3.09
N ASN A 82 -11.51 10.12 -3.40
CA ASN A 82 -11.91 11.17 -2.43
C ASN A 82 -13.40 11.04 -1.96
N GLN A 83 -14.00 9.86 -2.10
CA GLN A 83 -15.39 9.53 -1.73
C GLN A 83 -15.52 8.19 -0.97
N ARG A 84 -14.44 7.42 -0.76
CA ARG A 84 -14.47 6.20 0.06
C ARG A 84 -13.73 6.44 1.38
N LYS A 85 -14.52 6.62 2.45
CA LYS A 85 -14.33 6.47 3.91
C LYS A 85 -12.94 6.41 4.60
N TRP A 86 -11.79 6.60 3.96
CA TRP A 86 -10.46 6.50 4.58
C TRP A 86 -9.94 7.83 5.17
N ILE A 87 -10.64 8.95 4.94
CA ILE A 87 -10.23 10.30 5.36
C ILE A 87 -10.98 10.87 6.58
N TYR A 88 -11.94 10.14 7.15
CA TYR A 88 -12.80 10.67 8.24
C TYR A 88 -12.38 10.21 9.66
N GLN A 89 -11.09 9.97 9.91
CA GLN A 89 -10.57 9.82 11.28
C GLN A 89 -9.47 10.84 11.57
N PHE A 90 -9.79 12.11 11.36
CA PHE A 90 -9.13 13.23 12.05
C PHE A 90 -10.13 13.85 13.03
#